data_AF-A0A5K1A5U4-F1
#
_entry.id   AF-A0A5K1A5U4-F1
#
_cell.length_a   1.000
_cell.length_b   1.000
_cell.length_c   1.000
_cell.angle_alpha   90.00
_cell.angle_beta   90.00
_cell.angle_gamma   90.00
#
_symmetry.space_group_name_H-M   'P 1'
#
loop_
_entity.id
_entity.type
_entity.pdbx_description
1 polymer ?
#
loop_
_entity_poly.entity_id
_entity_poly.type
_entity_poly.pdbx_seq_one_letter_code
_entity_poly.pdbx_strand_id
1 'polypeptide(L)' 'ISLLSRVHHRNLVSFLGYCDEAENMILIYEYLSKGNLREILS' A
#
# COMPACT_ATOMS: atom_id res chain seq x y z
N ILE A 1 2.64 -6.17 10.25
CA ILE A 1 3.64 -5.24 9.65
C ILE A 1 4.86 -5.98 9.08
N SER A 2 5.50 -6.91 9.82
CA SER A 2 6.75 -7.57 9.39
C SER A 2 6.71 -8.27 8.02
N LEU A 3 5.56 -8.80 7.60
CA LEU A 3 5.40 -9.39 6.26
C LEU A 3 5.42 -8.32 5.17
N LEU A 4 4.60 -7.26 5.32
CA LEU A 4 4.49 -6.19 4.33
C LEU A 4 5.82 -5.45 4.12
N SER A 5 6.60 -5.27 5.20
CA SER A 5 7.94 -4.66 5.13
C SER A 5 8.98 -5.51 4.37
N ARG A 6 8.71 -6.78 4.10
CA ARG A 6 9.66 -7.69 3.44
C ARG A 6 9.27 -8.01 1.99
N VAL A 7 8.05 -7.68 1.60
CA VAL A 7 7.53 -8.02 0.28
C VAL A 7 7.74 -6.83 -0.65
N HIS A 8 8.71 -6.97 -1.54
CA HIS A 8 8.94 -6.05 -2.65
C HIS A 8 8.79 -6.82 -3.96
N HIS A 9 7.73 -6.55 -4.71
CA HIS A 9 7.45 -7.23 -5.97
C HIS A 9 6.88 -6.27 -7.00
N ARG A 10 7.30 -6.37 -8.27
CA ARG A 10 6.93 -5.45 -9.37
C ARG A 10 5.43 -5.33 -9.67
N ASN A 11 4.62 -6.28 -9.19
CA ASN A 11 3.16 -6.33 -9.40
C ASN A 11 2.36 -6.12 -8.12
N LEU A 12 3.03 -5.77 -7.03
CA LEU A 12 2.38 -5.43 -5.77
C LEU A 12 2.71 -3.96 -5.45
N VAL A 13 1.71 -3.23 -4.97
CA VAL A 13 1.91 -1.86 -4.51
C VAL A 13 2.96 -1.83 -3.40
N SER A 14 3.94 -0.95 -3.54
CA SER A 14 5.06 -0.82 -2.62
C SER A 14 4.59 -0.24 -1.29
N PHE A 15 4.84 -0.98 -0.21
CA PHE A 15 4.65 -0.49 1.14
C PHE A 15 5.82 0.40 1.55
N LEU A 16 5.52 1.62 2.01
CA LEU A 16 6.52 2.64 2.34
C LEU A 16 6.74 2.75 3.86
N GLY A 17 5.72 2.49 4.66
CA GLY A 17 5.81 2.61 6.11
C GLY A 17 4.45 2.64 6.79
N TYR A 18 4.45 2.88 8.09
CA TYR A 18 3.24 2.97 8.89
C TYR A 18 3.44 3.95 10.04
N CYS A 19 2.33 4.47 10.54
CA CYS A 19 2.24 5.15 11.83
C CYS A 19 1.39 4.28 12.75
N ASP A 20 1.88 4.03 13.96
CA ASP A 20 1.18 3.29 15.00
C ASP A 20 1.23 4.16 16.27
N GLU A 21 0.27 5.07 16.38
CA GLU A 21 0.16 6.03 17.48
C GLU A 21 -1.19 5.89 18.18
N ALA A 22 -1.13 5.42 19.43
CA ALA A 22 -2.27 5.18 20.30
C ALA A 22 -3.34 4.27 19.65
N GLU A 23 -4.47 4.85 19.26
CA GLU A 23 -5.61 4.13 18.66
C GLU A 23 -5.61 4.22 17.13
N ASN A 24 -4.64 4.92 16.54
CA ASN A 24 -4.55 5.16 15.10
C ASN A 24 -3.46 4.30 14.47
N MET A 25 -3.88 3.40 13.57
CA MET A 25 -2.97 2.69 12.68
C MET A 25 -3.12 3.23 11.26
N ILE A 26 -2.05 3.80 10.72
CA ILE A 26 -1.99 4.34 9.36
C ILE A 26 -0.97 3.53 8.57
N LEU A 27 -1.33 3.14 7.34
CA LEU A 27 -0.43 2.48 6.41
C LEU A 27 -0.12 3.41 5.25
N ILE A 28 1.16 3.50 4.90
CA ILE A 28 1.67 4.37 3.84
C ILE A 28 2.11 3.47 2.68
N TYR A 29 1.50 3.67 1.51
CA TYR A 29 1.81 2.98 0.26
C TYR A 29 2.18 3.97 -0.84
N GLU A 30 2.84 3.49 -1.89
CA GLU A 30 2.97 4.28 -3.11
C GLU A 30 1.60 4.60 -3.71
N TYR A 31 1.45 5.80 -4.26
CA TYR A 31 0.21 6.24 -4.87
C TYR A 31 0.10 5.72 -6.32
N LEU A 32 -0.97 4.98 -6.60
CA LEU A 32 -1.28 4.48 -7.93
C LEU A 32 -2.24 5.44 -8.65
N SER A 33 -1.67 6.40 -9.38
CA SER A 33 -2.42 7.50 -10.00
C SER A 33 -3.50 7.10 -11.01
N LYS A 34 -3.40 5.89 -11.58
CA LYS A 34 -4.37 5.36 -12.54
C LYS A 34 -5.61 4.76 -11.89
N GLY A 35 -5.71 4.77 -10.56
CA GLY A 35 -6.84 4.19 -9.85
C GLY A 35 -6.88 2.67 -9.95
N ASN A 36 -8.06 2.10 -9.74
CA ASN A 36 -8.20 0.64 -9.76
C ASN A 36 -8.48 0.11 -11.18
N LEU A 37 -8.08 -1.13 -11.43
CA LEU A 37 -8.20 -1.74 -12.75
C LEU A 37 -9.66 -1.93 -13.19
N ARG A 38 -10.59 -2.10 -12.23
CA ARG A 38 -12.01 -2.27 -12.53
C ARG A 38 -12.54 -1.02 -13.22
N GLU A 39 -12.30 0.16 -12.66
CA GLU A 39 -12.73 1.45 -13.21
C GLU A 39 -12.15 1.73 -14.60
N ILE A 40 -10.96 1.21 -14.90
CA ILE A 40 -10.34 1.39 -16.22
C ILE A 40 -10.96 0.47 -17.28
N LEU A 41 -11.45 -0.71 -16.89
CA LEU A 41 -11.87 -1.77 -17.81
C LEU A 41 -13.40 -1.98 -17.90
N SER A 42 -14.17 -1.35 -17.02
CA SER A 42 -15.64 -1.35 -17.03
C SER A 42 -16.20 -0.18 -17.82
#